data_AF-A0A821RED8-F1
#
_entry.id   AF-A0A821RED8-F1
#
_cell.length_a   1.000
_cell.length_b   1.000
_cell.length_c   1.000
_cell.angle_alpha   90.00
_cell.angle_beta   90.00
_cell.angle_gamma   90.00
#
_symmetry.space_group_name_H-M   'P 1'
#
loop_
_entity.id
_entity.type
_entity.pdbx_description
1 polymer ?
#
loop_
_entity_poly.entity_id
_entity_poly.type
_entity_poly.pdbx_seq_one_letter_code
_entity_poly.pdbx_strand_id
1 'polypeptide(L)'
;VSHCAGVGEPLSIERARMMFALRINILAKGYSGISEETLRKIISAFNKSCIPEIPSQGTVEASGDLAPLSHLAAGIKIFENK
;
A
#
# COMPACT_ATOMS: atom_id res chain seq x y z
N VAL A 1 12.35 -0.39 0.68
CA VAL A 1 12.57 0.94 1.31
C VAL A 1 13.14 1.96 0.33
N SER A 2 13.94 1.58 -0.68
CA SER A 2 14.52 2.54 -1.66
C SER A 2 13.51 3.47 -2.35
N HIS A 3 12.24 3.05 -2.48
CA HIS A 3 11.18 3.82 -3.12
C HIS A 3 10.18 4.46 -2.14
N CYS A 4 10.41 4.32 -0.82
CA CYS A 4 9.64 4.99 0.23
C CYS A 4 10.12 6.44 0.40
N ALA A 5 10.29 7.16 -0.70
CA ALA A 5 10.84 8.52 -0.74
C ALA A 5 9.76 9.62 -0.61
N GLY A 6 8.51 9.22 -0.35
CA GLY A 6 7.41 10.16 -0.16
C GLY A 6 7.60 11.04 1.08
N VAL A 7 7.16 12.30 0.98
CA VAL A 7 7.29 13.34 2.02
C VAL A 7 5.99 14.14 2.18
N GLY A 8 5.96 15.05 3.15
CA GLY A 8 4.84 15.94 3.43
C GLY A 8 3.77 15.31 4.32
N GLU A 9 2.66 16.04 4.50
CA GLU A 9 1.56 15.59 5.34
C GLU A 9 1.01 14.25 4.86
N PRO A 10 0.74 13.30 5.76
CA PRO A 10 0.13 12.03 5.39
C PRO A 10 -1.23 12.21 4.72
N LEU A 11 -1.57 11.25 3.86
CA LEU A 11 -2.94 11.09 3.37
C LEU A 11 -3.89 10.89 4.54
N SER A 12 -5.12 11.41 4.42
CA SER A 12 -6.18 11.09 5.38
C SER A 12 -6.42 9.57 5.42
N ILE A 13 -6.89 9.07 6.56
CA ILE A 13 -7.16 7.64 6.76
C ILE A 13 -8.10 7.10 5.69
N GLU A 14 -9.11 7.88 5.27
CA GLU A 14 -10.05 7.49 4.22
C GLU A 14 -9.36 7.33 2.87
N ARG A 15 -8.46 8.26 2.52
CA ARG A 15 -7.69 8.21 1.26
C ARG A 15 -6.70 7.05 1.27
N ALA A 16 -5.96 6.87 2.37
CA ALA A 16 -5.03 5.76 2.52
C ALA A 16 -5.74 4.40 2.46
N ARG A 17 -6.90 4.28 3.12
CA ARG A 17 -7.75 3.07 3.08
C ARG A 17 -8.32 2.82 1.68
N MET A 18 -8.74 3.86 0.97
CA MET A 18 -9.22 3.72 -0.41
C MET A 18 -8.10 3.24 -1.33
N MET A 19 -6.91 3.82 -1.24
CA MET A 19 -5.74 3.37 -2.00
C MET A 19 -5.41 1.90 -1.71
N PHE A 20 -5.49 1.49 -0.44
CA PHE A 20 -5.28 0.11 -0.03
C PHE A 20 -6.33 -0.83 -0.68
N ALA A 21 -7.62 -0.48 -0.62
CA ALA A 21 -8.68 -1.26 -1.25
C ALA A 21 -8.52 -1.37 -2.77
N LEU A 22 -8.17 -0.28 -3.44
CA LEU A 22 -7.90 -0.27 -4.89
C LEU A 22 -6.72 -1.17 -5.24
N ARG A 23 -5.67 -1.17 -4.42
CA ARG A 23 -4.51 -2.04 -4.64
C ARG A 23 -4.89 -3.52 -4.51
N ILE A 24 -5.67 -3.88 -3.48
CA ILE A 24 -6.20 -5.24 -3.33
C ILE A 24 -7.00 -5.66 -4.56
N ASN A 25 -7.92 -4.80 -5.01
CA ASN A 25 -8.76 -5.07 -6.18
C ASN A 25 -7.94 -5.33 -7.45
N ILE A 26 -6.89 -4.54 -7.70
CA ILE A 26 -6.02 -4.73 -8.86
C ILE A 26 -5.22 -6.04 -8.76
N LEU A 27 -4.68 -6.34 -7.57
CA LEU A 27 -3.91 -7.56 -7.35
C LEU A 27 -4.76 -8.83 -7.47
N ALA A 28 -6.03 -8.77 -7.03
CA ALA A 28 -6.96 -9.89 -7.09
C ALA A 28 -7.39 -10.28 -8.52
N LYS A 29 -7.18 -9.41 -9.52
CA LYS A 29 -7.50 -9.72 -10.92
C LYS A 29 -6.55 -10.74 -11.56
N GLY A 30 -5.41 -11.04 -10.94
CA GLY A 30 -4.49 -12.08 -11.40
C GLY A 30 -3.50 -11.67 -12.50
N TYR A 31 -3.44 -10.38 -12.87
CA TYR A 31 -2.51 -9.89 -13.91
C TYR A 31 -1.17 -9.39 -13.37
N SER A 32 -0.91 -9.51 -12.07
CA SER A 32 0.29 -8.95 -11.41
C SER A 32 1.34 -9.97 -10.99
N GLY A 33 1.06 -11.27 -11.11
CA GLY A 33 1.98 -12.34 -10.66
C GLY A 33 2.25 -12.39 -9.15
N ILE A 34 1.38 -11.80 -8.32
CA ILE A 34 1.51 -11.84 -6.86
C ILE A 34 1.19 -13.25 -6.34
N SER A 35 1.87 -13.71 -5.29
CA SER A 35 1.49 -14.96 -4.63
C SER A 35 0.17 -14.83 -3.88
N GLU A 36 -0.62 -15.90 -3.87
CA GLU A 36 -1.90 -15.95 -3.15
C GLU A 36 -1.72 -15.68 -1.65
N GLU A 37 -0.66 -16.23 -1.05
CA GLU A 37 -0.30 -15.99 0.35
C GLU A 37 -0.16 -14.49 0.64
N THR A 38 0.60 -13.77 -0.19
CA THR A 38 0.80 -12.32 -0.02
C THR A 38 -0.52 -11.57 -0.16
N LEU A 39 -1.35 -11.93 -1.14
CA LEU A 39 -2.66 -11.31 -1.33
C LEU A 39 -3.57 -11.51 -0.10
N ARG A 40 -3.62 -12.72 0.46
CA ARG A 40 -4.41 -13.02 1.67
C ARG A 40 -3.94 -12.22 2.88
N LYS A 41 -2.63 -12.03 3.03
CA LYS A 41 -2.06 -11.20 4.11
C LYS A 41 -2.42 -9.73 3.98
N ILE A 42 -2.29 -9.18 2.77
CA ILE A 42 -2.70 -7.81 2.42
C ILE A 42 -4.19 -7.60 2.77
N ILE A 43 -5.06 -8.56 2.41
CA ILE A 43 -6.50 -8.51 2.74
C ILE A 43 -6.73 -8.57 4.26
N SER A 44 -6.01 -9.43 4.98
CA SER A 44 -6.11 -9.55 6.44
C SER A 44 -5.75 -8.24 7.15
N ALA A 45 -4.66 -7.58 6.72
CA ALA A 45 -4.26 -6.28 7.29
C ALA A 45 -5.31 -5.19 7.03
N PHE A 46 -5.87 -5.16 5.81
CA PHE A 46 -6.97 -4.25 5.47
C PHE A 46 -8.21 -4.47 6.36
N ASN A 47 -8.60 -5.73 6.57
CA ASN A 47 -9.76 -6.09 7.39
C ASN A 47 -9.57 -5.75 8.87
N LYS A 48 -8.33 -5.81 9.37
CA LYS A 48 -7.96 -5.37 10.73
C LYS A 48 -7.84 -3.84 10.87
N SER A 49 -8.12 -3.08 9.80
CA SER A 49 -7.90 -1.63 9.75
C SER A 49 -6.46 -1.21 10.06
N CYS A 50 -5.48 -2.09 9.76
CA CYS A 50 -4.06 -1.78 9.85
C CYS A 50 -3.63 -0.95 8.63
N ILE A 51 -4.07 0.31 8.60
CA ILE A 51 -3.79 1.24 7.49
C ILE A 51 -2.46 1.94 7.77
N PRO A 52 -1.43 1.78 6.92
CA PRO A 52 -0.16 2.49 7.06
C PRO A 52 -0.33 4.00 6.88
N GLU A 53 0.55 4.77 7.52
CA GLU A 53 0.72 6.19 7.24
C GLU A 53 1.46 6.36 5.91
N ILE A 54 0.94 7.23 5.03
CA ILE A 54 1.39 7.33 3.64
C ILE A 54 1.57 8.82 3.31
N PRO A 55 2.82 9.29 3.13
CA PRO A 55 3.09 10.68 2.76
C PRO A 55 2.43 11.07 1.43
N SER A 56 1.92 12.29 1.33
CA SER A 56 1.13 12.75 0.17
C SER A 56 1.94 13.21 -1.04
N GLN A 57 3.23 13.50 -0.89
CA GLN A 57 4.09 14.02 -1.97
C GLN A 57 5.21 13.05 -2.33
N GLY A 58 5.75 13.15 -3.55
CA GLY A 58 6.95 12.42 -3.98
C GLY A 58 6.75 11.43 -5.14
N THR A 59 5.55 11.35 -5.70
CA THR A 59 5.30 10.66 -6.99
C THR A 59 5.25 11.69 -8.13
N VAL A 60 5.82 11.35 -9.28
CA VAL A 60 5.71 12.11 -10.54
C VAL A 60 4.82 11.38 -11.57
N GLU A 61 4.11 10.34 -11.12
CA GLU A 61 3.14 9.51 -11.88
C GLU A 61 3.64 8.81 -13.16
N ALA A 62 4.93 8.89 -13.50
CA ALA A 62 5.46 8.27 -14.73
C ALA A 62 5.31 6.73 -14.80
N SER A 63 5.21 6.05 -13.65
CA SER A 63 5.04 4.59 -13.54
C SER A 63 3.87 4.23 -12.61
N GLY A 64 2.96 5.17 -12.40
CA GLY A 64 1.96 5.15 -11.33
C GLY A 64 2.49 5.68 -9.99
N ASP A 65 1.67 5.54 -8.96
CA ASP A 65 1.88 6.04 -7.59
C ASP A 65 2.93 5.26 -6.80
N LEU A 66 4.15 5.15 -7.34
CA LEU A 66 5.19 4.25 -6.84
C LEU A 66 5.64 4.60 -5.42
N ALA A 67 5.82 5.89 -5.10
CA ALA A 67 6.22 6.35 -3.77
C ALA A 67 5.18 5.99 -2.67
N PRO A 68 3.90 6.39 -2.79
CA PRO A 68 2.90 6.07 -1.77
C PRO A 68 2.56 4.56 -1.73
N LEU A 69 2.56 3.84 -2.85
CA LEU A 69 2.37 2.37 -2.84
C LEU A 69 3.54 1.63 -2.18
N SER A 70 4.76 2.16 -2.29
CA SER A 70 5.92 1.60 -1.59
C SER A 70 5.82 1.78 -0.08
N HIS A 71 5.32 2.93 0.39
CA HIS A 71 4.99 3.17 1.80
C HIS A 71 3.90 2.22 2.31
N LEU A 72 2.83 2.02 1.52
CA LEU A 72 1.78 1.04 1.82
C LEU A 72 2.36 -0.37 2.00
N ALA A 73 3.17 -0.83 1.04
CA ALA A 73 3.75 -2.16 1.07
C ALA A 73 4.73 -2.35 2.25
N ALA A 74 5.54 -1.33 2.55
CA ALA A 74 6.44 -1.34 3.69
C ALA A 74 5.68 -1.43 5.02
N GLY A 75 4.60 -0.67 5.17
CA GLY A 75 3.74 -0.70 6.36
C GLY A 75 3.12 -2.08 6.60
N ILE A 76 2.60 -2.73 5.55
CA ILE A 76 2.03 -4.08 5.66
C ILE A 76 3.07 -5.09 6.18
N LYS A 77 4.32 -4.98 5.72
CA LYS A 77 5.41 -5.89 6.14
C LYS A 77 5.81 -5.72 7.62
N ILE A 78 5.58 -4.54 8.20
CA ILE A 78 5.84 -4.30 9.64
C ILE A 78 4.80 -5.03 10.49
N PHE A 79 3.55 -5.13 10.03
CA PHE A 79 2.50 -5.89 10.72
C PHE A 79 2.69 -7.41 10.66
N GLU A 80 3.56 -7.93 9.79
CA GLU A 80 3.93 -9.35 9.79
C GLU A 80 4.93 -9.72 10.90
N ASN A 81 5.69 -8.75 11.41
CA ASN A 81 6.74 -8.97 12.43
C ASN A 81 6.28 -8.61 13.86
N LYS A 82 4.98 -8.36 14.05
CA LYS A 82 4.34 -8.15 15.35
C LYS A 82 3.22 -9.17 15.53
#